data_AF-A0A843EGY1-F1
#
_entry.id   AF-A0A843EGY1-F1
#
_cell.length_a   1.000
_cell.length_b   1.000
_cell.length_c   1.000
_cell.angle_alpha   90.00
_cell.angle_beta   90.00
_cell.angle_gamma   90.00
#
_symmetry.space_group_name_H-M   'P 1'
#
loop_
_entity.id
_entity.type
_entity.pdbx_description
1 polymer ?
#
loop_
_entity_poly.entity_id
_entity_poly.type
_entity_poly.pdbx_seq_one_letter_code
_entity_poly.pdbx_strand_id
1 'polypeptide(L)'
;MAKTIRLPRITRELVQCQMCGYCIDVCEAHRQTPWESVTPRGKIYYLNQLDKAGFGLVDKVLGRKATISPDFVDAMYKCTGCGNCEEICHAKIELVKLWEIVRAWLVQEGVAPLPVHKGIAKKIATTGNSFGEPASKRDAWWPAEVERAEVPEAILYAGCTGSYRMQHIPAAGATILARAGVKINCLGSEEVCCSSPLLRVGIKDQTMGLAIKTVTKADGIGANDMIMTCSGCYKTISSNIGDYYSKAGQNVYHFTQYVDKLIKEKKLPMNNEFNARVTYHDPCHLGRHSRVYEEPRNVLKKIKGIDFVEMEKNRDHSRCCGAGGGYKSAFNDFAVNIAAERIKDAEEVGADVIATACPFCVLNLKAGAKKAGSKIKVMDISEILLQVTGPKVEAPKEEPKVEAAPAVDAEELAKVKTELEAAKAAADTAKTELEAAKAAAEAAQKELADAKADAGAAKAEIEDLNTKFKQAEEILAEAEAAIDQAEKDVEAAKADAAACKAKAEQFYKDVEALCAEADDVIAAKDKEIAEKDKAIADAKADAEKFYKDV
;
A
#
# COMPACT_ATOMS: atom_id res chain seq x y z
N MET A 1 -20.95 14.76 22.98
CA MET A 1 -19.75 14.80 23.85
C MET A 1 -18.53 14.50 22.99
N ALA A 2 -17.45 15.28 23.08
CA ALA A 2 -16.23 15.00 22.30
C ALA A 2 -15.57 13.71 22.82
N LYS A 3 -15.27 12.77 21.92
CA LYS A 3 -14.65 11.49 22.24
C LYS A 3 -13.27 11.72 22.85
N THR A 4 -13.00 11.17 24.04
CA THR A 4 -11.66 11.20 24.65
C THR A 4 -10.70 10.41 23.77
N ILE A 5 -9.63 11.06 23.30
CA ILE A 5 -8.59 10.41 22.51
C ILE A 5 -7.80 9.47 23.43
N ARG A 6 -7.75 8.19 23.08
CA ARG A 6 -6.93 7.19 23.75
C ARG A 6 -5.89 6.66 22.79
N LEU A 7 -4.61 6.91 23.09
CA LEU A 7 -3.51 6.39 22.29
C LEU A 7 -3.41 4.86 22.36
N PRO A 8 -2.90 4.20 21.32
CA PRO A 8 -2.59 2.78 21.37
C PRO A 8 -1.44 2.51 22.36
N ARG A 9 -1.16 1.24 22.65
CA ARG A 9 -0.04 0.85 23.53
C ARG A 9 1.30 1.10 22.83
N ILE A 10 1.77 2.34 22.87
CA ILE A 10 3.03 2.81 22.22
C ILE A 10 3.92 3.63 23.17
N THR A 11 3.59 3.69 24.47
CA THR A 11 4.30 4.52 25.44
C THR A 11 5.79 4.19 25.51
N ARG A 12 6.16 2.92 25.36
CA ARG A 12 7.56 2.47 25.36
C ARG A 12 8.36 3.14 24.25
N GLU A 13 7.85 3.09 23.02
CA GLU A 13 8.51 3.66 21.84
C GLU A 13 8.62 5.18 21.96
N LEU A 14 7.60 5.83 22.54
CA LEU A 14 7.58 7.28 22.74
C LEU A 14 8.64 7.74 23.76
N VAL A 15 8.84 7.00 24.86
CA VAL A 15 9.85 7.35 25.89
C VAL A 15 11.27 6.92 25.54
N GLN A 16 11.43 5.92 24.66
CA GLN A 16 12.75 5.50 24.18
C GLN A 16 13.42 6.56 23.30
N CYS A 17 12.63 7.41 22.64
CA CYS A 17 13.15 8.42 21.72
C CYS A 17 13.95 9.51 22.46
N GLN A 18 15.24 9.58 22.15
CA GLN A 18 16.16 10.59 22.70
C GLN A 18 16.15 11.92 21.94
N MET A 19 15.30 12.07 20.92
CA MET A 19 15.15 13.29 20.12
C MET A 19 16.43 13.78 19.41
N CYS A 20 17.43 12.92 19.25
CA CYS A 20 18.76 13.22 18.72
C CYS A 20 18.80 13.62 17.23
N GLY A 21 17.79 13.25 16.43
CA GLY A 21 17.64 13.72 15.05
C GLY A 21 18.28 12.89 13.93
N TYR A 22 19.10 11.86 14.21
CA TYR A 22 19.72 11.02 13.17
C TYR A 22 18.73 10.43 12.13
N CYS A 23 17.50 10.19 12.55
CA CYS A 23 16.43 9.70 11.68
C CYS A 23 16.00 10.69 10.57
N ILE A 24 16.35 11.97 10.68
CA ILE A 24 15.96 13.05 9.78
C ILE A 24 16.80 12.99 8.51
N ASP A 25 18.12 12.89 8.65
CA ASP A 25 19.08 12.93 7.55
C ASP A 25 18.86 11.80 6.55
N VAL A 26 18.35 10.66 7.02
CA VAL A 26 18.07 9.46 6.22
C VAL A 26 16.62 9.38 5.71
N CYS A 27 15.75 10.32 6.10
CA CYS A 27 14.34 10.28 5.77
C CYS A 27 14.06 10.90 4.39
N GLU A 28 13.93 10.04 3.37
CA GLU A 28 13.65 10.50 2.01
C GLU A 28 12.32 11.25 1.88
N ALA A 29 11.31 10.91 2.71
CA ALA A 29 10.05 11.63 2.73
C ALA A 29 10.20 13.05 3.30
N HIS A 30 11.08 13.23 4.30
CA HIS A 30 11.39 14.56 4.81
C HIS A 30 12.16 15.38 3.78
N ARG A 31 13.05 14.80 2.97
CA ARG A 31 13.71 15.56 1.90
C ARG A 31 12.76 16.15 0.86
N GLN A 32 11.52 15.66 0.77
CA GLN A 32 10.48 16.21 -0.09
C GLN A 32 9.70 17.36 0.55
N THR A 33 9.91 17.66 1.84
CA THR A 33 9.15 18.65 2.59
C THR A 33 10.03 19.42 3.57
N PRO A 34 9.87 20.74 3.75
CA PRO A 34 10.68 21.49 4.71
C PRO A 34 10.31 21.22 6.19
N TRP A 35 9.36 20.32 6.47
CA TRP A 35 8.71 20.21 7.78
C TRP A 35 9.27 19.06 8.62
N GLU A 36 9.68 19.39 9.84
CA GLU A 36 10.09 18.41 10.87
C GLU A 36 8.95 17.47 11.26
N SER A 37 7.68 17.88 11.13
CA SER A 37 6.51 17.06 11.46
C SER A 37 6.41 15.75 10.67
N VAL A 38 7.07 15.67 9.51
CA VAL A 38 7.12 14.46 8.66
C VAL A 38 8.17 13.46 9.17
N THR A 39 9.17 13.92 9.93
CA THR A 39 10.26 13.08 10.43
C THR A 39 9.77 12.13 11.53
N PRO A 40 10.48 11.02 11.77
CA PRO A 40 10.18 10.14 12.91
C PRO A 40 10.21 10.88 14.26
N ARG A 41 11.19 11.76 14.46
CA ARG A 41 11.32 12.58 15.67
C ARG A 41 10.11 13.50 15.85
N GLY A 42 9.73 14.24 14.82
CA GLY A 42 8.57 15.15 14.87
C GLY A 42 7.26 14.42 15.15
N LYS A 43 7.07 13.23 14.55
CA LYS A 43 5.89 12.38 14.82
C LYS A 43 5.83 11.89 16.26
N ILE A 44 6.96 11.42 16.81
CA ILE A 44 7.04 11.03 18.23
C ILE A 44 6.78 12.24 19.13
N TYR A 45 7.32 13.42 18.81
CA TYR A 45 7.03 14.63 19.56
C TYR A 45 5.53 14.91 19.61
N TYR A 46 4.85 14.87 18.46
CA TYR A 46 3.41 15.13 18.38
C TYR A 46 2.61 14.11 19.19
N LEU A 47 2.92 12.81 19.07
CA LEU A 47 2.28 11.76 19.85
C LEU A 47 2.49 11.94 21.37
N ASN A 48 3.69 12.35 21.79
CA ASN A 48 3.96 12.72 23.18
C ASN A 48 3.13 13.92 23.67
N GLN A 49 2.84 14.90 22.81
CA GLN A 49 1.95 16.01 23.17
C GLN A 49 0.50 15.55 23.28
N LEU A 50 0.04 14.68 22.39
CA LEU A 50 -1.29 14.07 22.50
C LEU A 50 -1.45 13.23 23.77
N ASP A 51 -0.39 12.51 24.19
CA ASP A 51 -0.40 11.72 25.42
C ASP A 51 -0.48 12.59 26.69
N LYS A 52 0.14 13.76 26.66
CA LYS A 52 0.17 14.71 27.79
C LYS A 52 -1.10 15.58 27.86
N ALA A 53 -1.63 15.97 26.70
CA ALA A 53 -2.79 16.86 26.61
C ALA A 53 -4.07 16.12 27.03
N GLY A 54 -4.70 16.59 28.11
CA GLY A 54 -5.98 16.04 28.62
C GLY A 54 -5.87 15.22 29.91
N PHE A 55 -4.67 15.01 30.45
CA PHE A 55 -4.47 14.33 31.74
C PHE A 55 -4.09 15.27 32.89
N GLY A 56 -3.59 16.48 32.59
CA GLY A 56 -3.24 17.47 33.61
C GLY A 56 -4.46 18.14 34.24
N LEU A 57 -4.41 18.41 35.56
CA LEU A 57 -5.43 19.18 36.29
C LEU A 57 -5.70 20.53 35.59
N VAL A 58 -4.65 21.17 35.09
CA VAL A 58 -4.71 22.45 34.38
C VAL A 58 -5.44 22.34 33.04
N ASP A 59 -5.22 21.29 32.25
CA ASP A 59 -5.92 21.13 30.97
C ASP A 59 -7.42 20.86 31.15
N LYS A 60 -7.78 20.11 32.21
CA LYS A 60 -9.19 19.92 32.60
C LYS A 60 -9.84 21.23 33.02
N VAL A 61 -9.14 22.05 33.82
CA VAL A 61 -9.62 23.37 34.25
C VAL A 61 -9.75 24.35 33.09
N LEU A 62 -8.79 24.34 32.14
CA LEU A 62 -8.79 25.22 30.97
C LEU A 62 -9.66 24.71 29.81
N GLY A 63 -10.33 23.55 29.96
CA GLY A 63 -11.16 22.96 28.91
C GLY A 63 -10.40 22.59 27.63
N ARG A 64 -9.06 22.43 27.71
CA ARG A 64 -8.23 22.09 26.55
C ARG A 64 -8.48 20.65 26.14
N LYS A 65 -8.98 20.46 24.92
CA LYS A 65 -9.22 19.15 24.32
C LYS A 65 -8.14 18.87 23.30
N ALA A 66 -7.37 17.79 23.50
CA ALA A 66 -6.50 17.27 22.46
C ALA A 66 -7.35 16.84 21.26
N THR A 67 -6.98 17.26 20.07
CA THR A 67 -7.59 16.82 18.81
C THR A 67 -6.50 16.32 17.87
N ILE A 68 -6.84 15.34 17.03
CA ILE A 68 -5.92 14.88 15.99
C ILE A 68 -5.99 15.89 14.85
N SER A 69 -4.89 16.61 14.61
CA SER A 69 -4.82 17.58 13.52
C SER A 69 -4.80 16.87 12.16
N PRO A 70 -5.51 17.39 11.14
CA PRO A 70 -5.37 16.93 9.76
C PRO A 70 -3.92 16.93 9.27
N ASP A 71 -3.11 17.92 9.68
CA ASP A 71 -1.69 18.00 9.30
C ASP A 71 -0.87 16.85 9.87
N PHE A 72 -1.22 16.36 11.06
CA PHE A 72 -0.57 15.19 11.63
C PHE A 72 -0.96 13.92 10.86
N VAL A 73 -2.22 13.79 10.46
CA VAL A 73 -2.66 12.68 9.60
C VAL A 73 -1.88 12.71 8.28
N ASP A 74 -1.82 13.86 7.60
CA ASP A 74 -1.04 14.03 6.38
C ASP A 74 0.45 13.67 6.59
N ALA A 75 1.09 14.19 7.65
CA ALA A 75 2.47 13.86 7.98
C ALA A 75 2.67 12.35 8.22
N MET A 76 1.73 11.69 8.90
CA MET A 76 1.74 10.24 9.12
C MET A 76 1.69 9.44 7.82
N TYR A 77 0.95 9.89 6.82
CA TYR A 77 0.89 9.27 5.49
C TYR A 77 2.06 9.66 4.57
N LYS A 78 2.74 10.79 4.84
CA LYS A 78 4.02 11.15 4.23
C LYS A 78 5.19 10.30 4.80
N CYS A 79 5.00 9.00 4.89
CA CYS A 79 6.05 8.03 5.24
C CYS A 79 5.95 6.83 4.31
N THR A 80 7.06 6.47 3.67
CA THR A 80 7.13 5.32 2.75
C THR A 80 7.18 3.97 3.48
N GLY A 81 7.38 3.96 4.81
CA GLY A 81 7.56 2.75 5.59
C GLY A 81 8.88 2.01 5.29
N CYS A 82 9.88 2.71 4.75
CA CYS A 82 11.10 2.06 4.25
C CYS A 82 12.05 1.53 5.32
N GLY A 83 11.97 2.02 6.57
CA GLY A 83 12.81 1.56 7.68
C GLY A 83 14.21 2.16 7.77
N ASN A 84 14.61 3.10 6.90
CA ASN A 84 15.97 3.68 6.97
C ASN A 84 16.25 4.39 8.31
N CYS A 85 15.22 5.04 8.86
CA CYS A 85 15.27 5.68 10.17
C CYS A 85 15.45 4.69 11.35
N GLU A 86 15.05 3.43 11.17
CA GLU A 86 15.14 2.39 12.18
C GLU A 86 16.58 1.84 12.26
N GLU A 87 17.24 1.65 11.12
CA GLU A 87 18.64 1.19 11.06
C GLU A 87 19.59 2.18 11.75
N ILE A 88 19.41 3.48 11.52
CA ILE A 88 20.23 4.54 12.14
C ILE A 88 19.81 4.86 13.60
N CYS A 89 18.72 4.29 14.10
CA CYS A 89 18.23 4.59 15.44
C CYS A 89 19.12 3.95 16.51
N HIS A 90 19.85 4.78 17.26
CA HIS A 90 20.66 4.34 18.41
C HIS A 90 19.82 3.72 19.54
N ALA A 91 18.56 4.16 19.69
CA ALA A 91 17.62 3.62 20.67
C ALA A 91 16.91 2.34 20.19
N LYS A 92 17.18 1.89 18.94
CA LYS A 92 16.60 0.68 18.34
C LYS A 92 15.07 0.60 18.46
N ILE A 93 14.42 1.73 18.20
CA ILE A 93 12.96 1.83 18.18
C ILE A 93 12.45 1.18 16.89
N GLU A 94 11.50 0.26 16.98
CA GLU A 94 10.80 -0.36 15.83
C GLU A 94 9.86 0.65 15.13
N LEU A 95 10.42 1.70 14.54
CA LEU A 95 9.69 2.85 14.00
C LEU A 95 8.67 2.44 12.94
N VAL A 96 9.00 1.48 12.06
CA VAL A 96 8.05 1.02 11.02
C VAL A 96 6.79 0.45 11.67
N LYS A 97 6.95 -0.43 12.65
CA LYS A 97 5.85 -1.06 13.37
C LYS A 97 5.05 -0.04 14.17
N LEU A 98 5.73 0.92 14.80
CA LEU A 98 5.08 2.07 15.45
C LEU A 98 4.17 2.81 14.46
N TRP A 99 4.65 3.13 13.26
CA TRP A 99 3.85 3.83 12.25
C TRP A 99 2.67 3.01 11.75
N GLU A 100 2.81 1.70 11.59
CA GLU A 100 1.70 0.81 11.23
C GLU A 100 0.64 0.76 12.34
N ILE A 101 1.05 0.76 13.62
CA ILE A 101 0.14 0.83 14.78
C ILE A 101 -0.59 2.17 14.81
N VAL A 102 0.14 3.28 14.68
CA VAL A 102 -0.45 4.63 14.70
C VAL A 102 -1.40 4.83 13.52
N ARG A 103 -1.05 4.38 12.31
CA ARG A 103 -1.94 4.46 11.16
C ARG A 103 -3.22 3.66 11.38
N ALA A 104 -3.13 2.44 11.92
CA ALA A 104 -4.32 1.65 12.24
C ALA A 104 -5.20 2.32 13.32
N TRP A 105 -4.58 2.95 14.31
CA TRP A 105 -5.30 3.75 15.29
C TRP A 105 -6.00 4.96 14.68
N LEU A 106 -5.35 5.68 13.75
CA LEU A 106 -5.98 6.80 13.03
C LEU A 106 -7.19 6.33 12.19
N VAL A 107 -7.15 5.11 11.64
CA VAL A 107 -8.31 4.51 10.95
C VAL A 107 -9.44 4.24 11.95
N GLN A 108 -9.15 3.72 13.14
CA GLN A 108 -10.14 3.48 14.20
C GLN A 108 -10.76 4.76 14.73
N GLU A 109 -10.01 5.87 14.75
CA GLU A 109 -10.51 7.19 15.12
C GLU A 109 -11.31 7.88 14.00
N GLY A 110 -11.43 7.26 12.82
CA GLY A 110 -12.25 7.76 11.70
C GLY A 110 -11.62 8.92 10.92
N VAL A 111 -10.41 9.36 11.28
CA VAL A 111 -9.68 10.44 10.60
C VAL A 111 -8.79 9.96 9.46
N ALA A 112 -8.67 8.64 9.29
CA ALA A 112 -7.88 7.98 8.26
C ALA A 112 -8.64 6.72 7.74
N PRO A 113 -8.19 6.05 6.67
CA PRO A 113 -7.06 6.35 5.80
C PRO A 113 -7.39 7.47 4.81
N LEU A 114 -6.41 7.91 4.01
CA LEU A 114 -6.64 8.94 3.00
C LEU A 114 -7.69 8.47 1.96
N PRO A 115 -8.45 9.39 1.33
CA PRO A 115 -9.50 9.03 0.36
C PRO A 115 -9.03 8.08 -0.75
N VAL A 116 -7.84 8.30 -1.31
CA VAL A 116 -7.25 7.42 -2.33
C VAL A 116 -7.02 5.99 -1.82
N HIS A 117 -6.66 5.84 -0.54
CA HIS A 117 -6.45 4.53 0.08
C HIS A 117 -7.77 3.81 0.35
N LYS A 118 -8.84 4.54 0.71
CA LYS A 118 -10.21 3.98 0.79
C LYS A 118 -10.65 3.42 -0.56
N GLY A 119 -10.36 4.13 -1.65
CA GLY A 119 -10.63 3.66 -3.01
C GLY A 119 -9.90 2.35 -3.36
N ILE A 120 -8.62 2.23 -2.98
CA ILE A 120 -7.85 0.98 -3.15
C ILE A 120 -8.44 -0.14 -2.30
N ALA A 121 -8.86 0.14 -1.06
CA ALA A 121 -9.49 -0.84 -0.20
C ALA A 121 -10.82 -1.37 -0.75
N LYS A 122 -11.65 -0.48 -1.32
CA LYS A 122 -12.88 -0.89 -2.01
C LYS A 122 -12.57 -1.82 -3.19
N LYS A 123 -11.57 -1.49 -4.01
CA LYS A 123 -11.14 -2.33 -5.14
C LYS A 123 -10.65 -3.70 -4.69
N ILE A 124 -9.87 -3.77 -3.61
CA ILE A 124 -9.40 -5.06 -3.08
C ILE A 124 -10.57 -5.89 -2.55
N ALA A 125 -11.51 -5.27 -1.83
CA ALA A 125 -12.68 -5.96 -1.33
C ALA A 125 -13.57 -6.54 -2.46
N THR A 126 -13.74 -5.81 -3.57
CA THR A 126 -14.63 -6.24 -4.67
C THR A 126 -13.95 -7.16 -5.68
N THR A 127 -12.71 -6.89 -6.05
CA THR A 127 -12.02 -7.58 -7.16
C THR A 127 -10.86 -8.47 -6.70
N GLY A 128 -10.52 -8.45 -5.41
CA GLY A 128 -9.36 -9.16 -4.87
C GLY A 128 -8.01 -8.58 -5.31
N ASN A 129 -7.95 -7.40 -5.96
CA ASN A 129 -6.69 -6.76 -6.35
C ASN A 129 -6.71 -5.22 -6.18
N SER A 130 -5.51 -4.63 -6.10
CA SER A 130 -5.34 -3.19 -5.83
C SER A 130 -5.68 -2.27 -7.00
N PHE A 131 -5.87 -2.82 -8.20
CA PHE A 131 -6.13 -2.05 -9.43
C PHE A 131 -7.61 -2.01 -9.80
N GLY A 132 -8.43 -2.91 -9.26
CA GLY A 132 -9.85 -3.03 -9.60
C GLY A 132 -10.09 -3.76 -10.92
N GLU A 133 -9.13 -4.57 -11.37
CA GLU A 133 -9.19 -5.25 -12.66
C GLU A 133 -9.84 -6.64 -12.56
N PRO A 134 -10.37 -7.20 -13.66
CA PRO A 134 -11.01 -8.52 -13.63
C PRO A 134 -10.07 -9.64 -13.18
N ALA A 135 -10.61 -10.59 -12.40
CA ALA A 135 -9.90 -11.77 -11.93
C ALA A 135 -9.45 -12.68 -13.10
N SER A 136 -10.21 -12.72 -14.19
CA SER A 136 -9.88 -13.49 -15.40
C SER A 136 -8.60 -13.05 -16.12
N LYS A 137 -8.11 -11.83 -15.85
CA LYS A 137 -6.85 -11.32 -16.43
C LYS A 137 -5.63 -11.56 -15.52
N ARG A 138 -5.82 -12.16 -14.34
CA ARG A 138 -4.80 -12.16 -13.29
C ARG A 138 -3.60 -13.05 -13.60
N ASP A 139 -3.81 -14.12 -14.35
CA ASP A 139 -2.78 -15.08 -14.76
C ASP A 139 -2.46 -15.00 -16.26
N ALA A 140 -2.91 -13.94 -16.94
CA ALA A 140 -2.62 -13.69 -18.35
C ALA A 140 -1.13 -13.50 -18.67
N TRP A 141 -0.30 -13.31 -17.65
CA TRP A 141 1.16 -13.23 -17.76
C TRP A 141 1.83 -14.60 -17.91
N TRP A 142 1.11 -15.70 -17.67
CA TRP A 142 1.69 -17.04 -17.68
C TRP A 142 2.26 -17.39 -19.07
N PRO A 143 3.56 -17.76 -19.19
CA PRO A 143 4.16 -18.08 -20.48
C PRO A 143 3.52 -19.33 -21.10
N ALA A 144 3.23 -19.30 -22.40
CA ALA A 144 2.56 -20.40 -23.09
C ALA A 144 3.44 -21.67 -23.18
N GLU A 145 4.75 -21.49 -23.17
CA GLU A 145 5.74 -22.57 -23.22
C GLU A 145 5.96 -23.27 -21.88
N VAL A 146 5.39 -22.76 -20.79
CA VAL A 146 5.54 -23.33 -19.44
C VAL A 146 4.29 -24.12 -19.07
N GLU A 147 4.46 -25.44 -18.94
CA GLU A 147 3.40 -26.33 -18.47
C GLU A 147 3.00 -26.00 -17.02
N ARG A 148 1.68 -26.02 -16.75
CA ARG A 148 1.14 -25.90 -15.40
C ARG A 148 1.02 -27.28 -14.77
N ALA A 149 1.88 -27.58 -13.81
CA ALA A 149 1.80 -28.85 -13.10
C ALA A 149 0.54 -28.93 -12.23
N GLU A 150 -0.21 -30.03 -12.32
CA GLU A 150 -1.40 -30.27 -11.49
C GLU A 150 -1.03 -30.31 -9.99
N VAL A 151 0.06 -31.01 -9.66
CA VAL A 151 0.69 -31.01 -8.34
C VAL A 151 2.10 -30.42 -8.48
N PRO A 152 2.28 -29.10 -8.30
CA PRO A 152 3.56 -28.43 -8.47
C PRO A 152 4.46 -28.59 -7.23
N GLU A 153 5.77 -28.53 -7.44
CA GLU A 153 6.76 -28.38 -6.37
C GLU A 153 6.69 -26.98 -5.75
N ALA A 154 6.42 -25.96 -6.58
CA ALA A 154 6.32 -24.57 -6.15
C ALA A 154 5.18 -23.80 -6.82
N ILE A 155 4.53 -22.93 -6.05
CA ILE A 155 3.56 -21.94 -6.54
C ILE A 155 4.26 -20.61 -6.76
N LEU A 156 4.16 -20.07 -7.97
CA LEU A 156 4.59 -18.70 -8.26
C LEU A 156 3.44 -17.73 -7.98
N TYR A 157 3.60 -16.93 -6.92
CA TYR A 157 2.67 -15.88 -6.54
C TYR A 157 3.12 -14.55 -7.14
N ALA A 158 2.36 -14.03 -8.11
CA ALA A 158 2.72 -12.83 -8.86
C ALA A 158 2.33 -11.53 -8.13
N GLY A 159 1.24 -11.59 -7.36
CA GLY A 159 0.66 -10.43 -6.71
C GLY A 159 0.12 -9.39 -7.70
N CYS A 160 -0.46 -8.30 -7.20
CA CYS A 160 -1.17 -7.36 -8.08
C CYS A 160 -0.26 -6.66 -9.10
N THR A 161 0.90 -6.14 -8.68
CA THR A 161 1.79 -5.40 -9.61
C THR A 161 2.37 -6.32 -10.68
N GLY A 162 2.76 -7.54 -10.32
CA GLY A 162 3.22 -8.55 -11.28
C GLY A 162 2.11 -8.91 -12.27
N SER A 163 0.92 -9.25 -11.77
CA SER A 163 -0.20 -9.66 -12.62
C SER A 163 -0.73 -8.60 -13.59
N TYR A 164 -0.70 -7.31 -13.22
CA TYR A 164 -1.43 -6.28 -13.98
C TYR A 164 -0.58 -5.13 -14.53
N ARG A 165 0.64 -4.91 -14.03
CA ARG A 165 1.49 -3.77 -14.46
C ARG A 165 2.84 -4.21 -15.00
N MET A 166 3.40 -5.28 -14.46
CA MET A 166 4.75 -5.77 -14.78
C MET A 166 4.71 -7.26 -15.10
N GLN A 167 3.84 -7.68 -16.02
CA GLN A 167 3.60 -9.08 -16.37
C GLN A 167 4.84 -9.83 -16.84
N HIS A 168 5.78 -9.13 -17.47
CA HIS A 168 7.06 -9.70 -17.90
C HIS A 168 7.92 -10.25 -16.74
N ILE A 169 7.78 -9.72 -15.51
CA ILE A 169 8.58 -10.15 -14.36
C ILE A 169 8.17 -11.54 -13.85
N PRO A 170 6.89 -11.82 -13.50
CA PRO A 170 6.47 -13.17 -13.14
C PRO A 170 6.52 -14.13 -14.35
N ALA A 171 6.30 -13.67 -15.58
CA ALA A 171 6.49 -14.47 -16.78
C ALA A 171 7.94 -14.98 -16.88
N ALA A 172 8.92 -14.07 -16.75
CA ALA A 172 10.33 -14.42 -16.70
C ALA A 172 10.63 -15.41 -15.56
N GLY A 173 10.08 -15.16 -14.37
CA GLY A 173 10.22 -16.05 -13.22
C GLY A 173 9.74 -17.47 -13.50
N ALA A 174 8.56 -17.63 -14.11
CA ALA A 174 8.02 -18.94 -14.47
C ALA A 174 8.91 -19.66 -15.49
N THR A 175 9.33 -18.96 -16.56
CA THR A 175 10.21 -19.54 -17.59
C THR A 175 11.56 -19.97 -16.99
N ILE A 176 12.15 -19.17 -16.10
CA ILE A 176 13.43 -19.48 -15.43
C ILE A 176 13.30 -20.73 -14.55
N LEU A 177 12.25 -20.81 -13.73
CA LEU A 177 12.01 -21.96 -12.85
C LEU A 177 11.75 -23.24 -13.65
N ALA A 178 10.97 -23.16 -14.73
CA ALA A 178 10.72 -24.27 -15.63
C ALA A 178 12.02 -24.76 -16.31
N ARG A 179 12.89 -23.85 -16.77
CA ARG A 179 14.22 -24.18 -17.32
C ARG A 179 15.14 -24.86 -16.30
N ALA A 180 14.96 -24.59 -15.02
CA ALA A 180 15.67 -25.27 -13.94
C ALA A 180 15.08 -26.65 -13.58
N GLY A 181 14.02 -27.09 -14.29
CA GLY A 181 13.33 -28.35 -14.06
C GLY A 181 12.36 -28.33 -12.87
N VAL A 182 12.01 -27.15 -12.35
CA VAL A 182 11.06 -27.03 -11.22
C VAL A 182 9.65 -27.15 -11.76
N LYS A 183 8.87 -28.10 -11.24
CA LYS A 183 7.44 -28.21 -11.56
C LYS A 183 6.68 -27.08 -10.87
N ILE A 184 6.09 -26.18 -11.64
CA ILE A 184 5.44 -24.98 -11.09
C ILE A 184 3.99 -24.82 -11.53
N ASN A 185 3.24 -24.07 -10.73
CA ASN A 185 1.94 -23.54 -11.10
C ASN A 185 1.75 -22.15 -10.45
N CYS A 186 0.63 -21.48 -10.72
CA CYS A 186 0.20 -20.29 -10.00
C CYS A 186 -1.20 -20.49 -9.41
N LEU A 187 -1.67 -19.52 -8.62
CA LEU A 187 -3.04 -19.57 -8.06
C LEU A 187 -4.12 -19.17 -9.08
N GLY A 188 -3.74 -18.84 -10.32
CA GLY A 188 -4.67 -18.50 -11.40
C GLY A 188 -5.51 -17.24 -11.12
N SER A 189 -6.75 -17.24 -11.62
CA SER A 189 -7.74 -16.19 -11.38
C SER A 189 -8.20 -16.10 -9.91
N GLU A 190 -7.94 -17.13 -9.11
CA GLU A 190 -8.26 -17.16 -7.68
C GLU A 190 -7.17 -16.52 -6.80
N GLU A 191 -6.03 -16.15 -7.37
CA GLU A 191 -5.04 -15.36 -6.63
C GLU A 191 -5.68 -14.07 -6.12
N VAL A 192 -5.52 -13.74 -4.84
CA VAL A 192 -5.99 -12.48 -4.24
C VAL A 192 -4.82 -11.62 -3.76
N CYS A 193 -5.06 -10.34 -3.48
CA CYS A 193 -4.05 -9.40 -3.03
C CYS A 193 -3.40 -9.87 -1.73
N CYS A 194 -2.09 -9.76 -1.62
CA CYS A 194 -1.32 -10.08 -0.40
C CYS A 194 -1.67 -9.21 0.82
N SER A 195 -2.61 -8.26 0.71
CA SER A 195 -3.00 -7.24 1.70
C SER A 195 -1.97 -6.16 2.04
N SER A 196 -0.76 -6.22 1.49
CA SER A 196 0.31 -5.25 1.79
C SER A 196 -0.15 -3.78 1.69
N PRO A 197 -0.85 -3.34 0.61
CA PRO A 197 -1.31 -1.96 0.50
C PRO A 197 -2.28 -1.53 1.60
N LEU A 198 -3.07 -2.45 2.15
CA LEU A 198 -4.05 -2.20 3.23
C LEU A 198 -3.35 -2.06 4.58
N LEU A 199 -2.49 -3.03 4.91
CA LEU A 199 -1.73 -3.03 6.16
C LEU A 199 -0.87 -1.78 6.30
N ARG A 200 -0.22 -1.35 5.21
CA ARG A 200 0.63 -0.16 5.22
C ARG A 200 -0.14 1.12 5.55
N VAL A 201 -1.43 1.19 5.26
CA VAL A 201 -2.29 2.37 5.49
C VAL A 201 -3.22 2.19 6.70
N GLY A 202 -3.00 1.16 7.53
CA GLY A 202 -3.74 0.95 8.77
C GLY A 202 -5.04 0.15 8.63
N ILE A 203 -5.40 -0.32 7.44
CA ILE A 203 -6.61 -1.13 7.20
C ILE A 203 -6.27 -2.61 7.48
N LYS A 204 -6.86 -3.18 8.52
CA LYS A 204 -6.53 -4.55 9.00
C LYS A 204 -7.65 -5.57 8.81
N ASP A 205 -8.89 -5.13 8.85
CA ASP A 205 -10.12 -5.93 8.77
C ASP A 205 -10.17 -6.88 7.55
N GLN A 206 -9.71 -6.45 6.39
CA GLN A 206 -9.72 -7.28 5.16
C GLN A 206 -8.55 -8.30 5.09
N THR A 207 -7.50 -8.12 5.88
CA THR A 207 -6.24 -8.88 5.75
C THR A 207 -6.46 -10.37 5.98
N MET A 208 -7.22 -10.71 7.02
CA MET A 208 -7.43 -12.11 7.42
C MET A 208 -8.15 -12.91 6.32
N GLY A 209 -9.21 -12.35 5.76
CA GLY A 209 -9.97 -13.01 4.69
C GLY A 209 -9.14 -13.25 3.43
N LEU A 210 -8.27 -12.30 3.07
CA LEU A 210 -7.35 -12.46 1.93
C LEU A 210 -6.28 -13.52 2.21
N ALA A 211 -5.73 -13.54 3.43
CA ALA A 211 -4.74 -14.53 3.86
C ALA A 211 -5.32 -15.95 3.79
N ILE A 212 -6.50 -16.17 4.39
CA ILE A 212 -7.17 -17.47 4.39
C ILE A 212 -7.44 -17.94 2.96
N LYS A 213 -8.00 -17.09 2.09
CA LYS A 213 -8.23 -17.43 0.68
C LYS A 213 -6.96 -17.89 -0.03
N THR A 214 -5.86 -17.16 0.18
CA THR A 214 -4.58 -17.46 -0.48
C THR A 214 -3.99 -18.77 0.04
N VAL A 215 -3.98 -18.99 1.36
CA VAL A 215 -3.47 -20.21 2.00
C VAL A 215 -4.31 -21.42 1.60
N THR A 216 -5.64 -21.35 1.72
CA THR A 216 -6.54 -22.45 1.37
C THR A 216 -6.38 -22.88 -0.09
N LYS A 217 -6.23 -21.92 -1.02
CA LYS A 217 -5.99 -22.25 -2.42
C LYS A 217 -4.62 -22.87 -2.65
N ALA A 218 -3.59 -22.32 -2.00
CA ALA A 218 -2.22 -22.83 -2.14
C ALA A 218 -2.08 -24.25 -1.56
N ASP A 219 -2.67 -24.50 -0.40
CA ASP A 219 -2.73 -25.81 0.26
C ASP A 219 -3.51 -26.83 -0.58
N GLY A 220 -4.65 -26.43 -1.14
CA GLY A 220 -5.45 -27.29 -2.02
C GLY A 220 -4.75 -27.71 -3.34
N ILE A 221 -3.71 -27.00 -3.77
CA ILE A 221 -2.87 -27.38 -4.92
C ILE A 221 -1.76 -28.37 -4.50
N GLY A 222 -1.41 -28.44 -3.22
CA GLY A 222 -0.43 -29.40 -2.68
C GLY A 222 1.04 -29.00 -2.86
N ALA A 223 1.33 -27.72 -3.09
CA ALA A 223 2.72 -27.24 -3.24
C ALA A 223 3.38 -26.97 -1.88
N ASN A 224 4.63 -27.41 -1.73
CA ASN A 224 5.43 -27.17 -0.53
C ASN A 224 6.04 -25.76 -0.49
N ASP A 225 6.40 -25.22 -1.65
CA ASP A 225 7.09 -23.93 -1.74
C ASP A 225 6.19 -22.87 -2.40
N MET A 226 6.20 -21.65 -1.86
CA MET A 226 5.57 -20.49 -2.47
C MET A 226 6.64 -19.43 -2.77
N ILE A 227 6.77 -19.07 -4.04
CA ILE A 227 7.80 -18.16 -4.55
C ILE A 227 7.15 -16.84 -4.96
N MET A 228 7.75 -15.73 -4.55
CA MET A 228 7.27 -14.39 -4.89
C MET A 228 8.31 -13.58 -5.63
N THR A 229 7.92 -12.92 -6.71
CA THR A 229 8.78 -11.95 -7.41
C THR A 229 8.73 -10.55 -6.79
N CYS A 230 7.75 -10.29 -5.92
CA CYS A 230 7.56 -9.00 -5.28
C CYS A 230 7.99 -9.01 -3.82
N SER A 231 8.98 -8.17 -3.48
CA SER A 231 9.43 -7.96 -2.10
C SER A 231 8.30 -7.58 -1.12
N GLY A 232 7.30 -6.80 -1.56
CA GLY A 232 6.17 -6.41 -0.72
C GLY A 232 5.22 -7.56 -0.40
N CYS A 233 4.97 -8.42 -1.39
CA CYS A 233 4.23 -9.65 -1.21
C CYS A 233 5.00 -10.59 -0.28
N TYR A 234 6.29 -10.80 -0.55
CA TYR A 234 7.16 -11.64 0.27
C TYR A 234 7.15 -11.20 1.73
N LYS A 235 7.48 -9.95 2.05
CA LYS A 235 7.46 -9.42 3.43
C LYS A 235 6.12 -9.62 4.11
N THR A 236 5.04 -9.39 3.38
CA THR A 236 3.69 -9.46 3.97
C THR A 236 3.31 -10.90 4.25
N ILE A 237 3.58 -11.82 3.31
CA ILE A 237 3.23 -13.23 3.46
C ILE A 237 4.18 -13.94 4.43
N SER A 238 5.49 -13.70 4.37
CA SER A 238 6.47 -14.35 5.26
C SER A 238 6.41 -13.82 6.70
N SER A 239 6.09 -12.53 6.89
CA SER A 239 6.16 -11.91 8.23
C SER A 239 4.80 -11.54 8.82
N ASN A 240 3.92 -10.88 8.08
CA ASN A 240 2.67 -10.37 8.66
C ASN A 240 1.56 -11.43 8.77
N ILE A 241 1.56 -12.40 7.87
CA ILE A 241 0.62 -13.54 7.88
C ILE A 241 1.33 -14.89 7.82
N GLY A 242 2.64 -14.91 8.14
CA GLY A 242 3.50 -16.10 8.04
C GLY A 242 2.99 -17.28 8.86
N ASP A 243 2.47 -17.01 10.06
CA ASP A 243 1.91 -18.04 10.95
C ASP A 243 0.83 -18.90 10.29
N TYR A 244 0.08 -18.36 9.32
CA TYR A 244 -0.95 -19.11 8.60
C TYR A 244 -0.35 -20.05 7.56
N TYR A 245 0.71 -19.61 6.86
CA TYR A 245 1.40 -20.43 5.85
C TYR A 245 2.28 -21.50 6.50
N SER A 246 2.99 -21.15 7.59
CA SER A 246 3.81 -22.12 8.33
C SER A 246 2.97 -23.25 8.93
N LYS A 247 1.75 -22.96 9.40
CA LYS A 247 0.82 -24.00 9.89
C LYS A 247 0.32 -24.93 8.78
N ALA A 248 0.26 -24.45 7.54
CA ALA A 248 -0.05 -25.27 6.37
C ALA A 248 1.17 -26.05 5.83
N GLY A 249 2.35 -25.93 6.47
CA GLY A 249 3.57 -26.63 6.05
C GLY A 249 4.25 -26.03 4.82
N GLN A 250 3.84 -24.83 4.37
CA GLN A 250 4.39 -24.18 3.17
C GLN A 250 5.59 -23.29 3.48
N ASN A 251 6.66 -23.43 2.71
CA ASN A 251 7.82 -22.54 2.76
C ASN A 251 7.58 -21.31 1.87
N VAL A 252 7.97 -20.12 2.35
CA VAL A 252 7.83 -18.88 1.59
C VAL A 252 9.21 -18.36 1.19
N TYR A 253 9.43 -18.21 -0.11
CA TYR A 253 10.68 -17.69 -0.68
C TYR A 253 10.46 -16.42 -1.48
N HIS A 254 11.41 -15.51 -1.39
CA HIS A 254 11.59 -14.54 -2.46
C HIS A 254 12.27 -15.21 -3.65
N PHE A 255 11.93 -14.80 -4.88
CA PHE A 255 12.47 -15.35 -6.12
C PHE A 255 14.00 -15.42 -6.12
N THR A 256 14.68 -14.38 -5.63
CA THR A 256 16.14 -14.35 -5.55
C THR A 256 16.74 -15.42 -4.62
N GLN A 257 16.08 -15.74 -3.51
CA GLN A 257 16.53 -16.79 -2.59
C GLN A 257 16.39 -18.16 -3.24
N TYR A 258 15.27 -18.39 -3.93
CA TYR A 258 15.02 -19.64 -4.63
C TYR A 258 16.00 -19.84 -5.79
N VAL A 259 16.27 -18.78 -6.57
CA VAL A 259 17.26 -18.83 -7.65
C VAL A 259 18.68 -19.05 -7.11
N ASP A 260 19.09 -18.37 -6.04
CA ASP A 260 20.40 -18.59 -5.42
C ASP A 260 20.57 -20.05 -4.97
N LYS A 261 19.51 -20.67 -4.41
CA LYS A 261 19.46 -22.11 -4.12
C LYS A 261 19.66 -22.95 -5.40
N LEU A 262 18.90 -22.70 -6.46
CA LEU A 262 19.02 -23.45 -7.74
C LEU A 262 20.40 -23.32 -8.39
N ILE A 263 21.03 -22.15 -8.27
CA ILE A 263 22.41 -21.90 -8.73
C ILE A 263 23.40 -22.76 -7.94
N LYS A 264 23.28 -22.80 -6.61
CA LYS A 264 24.12 -23.63 -5.74
C LYS A 264 23.96 -25.12 -6.04
N GLU A 265 22.73 -25.54 -6.35
CA GLU A 265 22.38 -26.90 -6.78
C GLU A 265 22.79 -27.21 -8.23
N LYS A 266 23.32 -26.23 -8.98
CA LYS A 266 23.70 -26.35 -10.40
C LYS A 266 22.54 -26.77 -11.32
N LYS A 267 21.30 -26.45 -10.94
CA LYS A 267 20.09 -26.76 -11.74
C LYS A 267 19.77 -25.69 -12.77
N LEU A 268 20.23 -24.46 -12.57
CA LEU A 268 19.92 -23.35 -13.47
C LEU A 268 20.91 -23.27 -14.64
N PRO A 269 20.46 -23.38 -15.90
CA PRO A 269 21.35 -23.28 -17.05
C PRO A 269 21.76 -21.82 -17.29
N MET A 270 23.05 -21.49 -17.12
CA MET A 270 23.61 -20.16 -17.41
C MET A 270 24.30 -20.18 -18.78
N ASN A 271 23.50 -20.14 -19.84
CA ASN A 271 23.94 -20.41 -21.22
C ASN A 271 24.58 -19.21 -21.92
N ASN A 272 24.13 -17.99 -21.60
CA ASN A 272 24.58 -16.75 -22.23
C ASN A 272 25.22 -15.80 -21.22
N GLU A 273 25.85 -14.75 -21.74
CA GLU A 273 26.48 -13.68 -20.98
C GLU A 273 25.59 -12.44 -20.95
N PHE A 274 25.80 -11.57 -19.96
CA PHE A 274 25.18 -10.26 -19.87
C PHE A 274 26.25 -9.19 -19.67
N ASN A 275 26.78 -8.66 -20.77
CA ASN A 275 27.88 -7.69 -20.77
C ASN A 275 27.37 -6.28 -20.47
N ALA A 276 27.37 -5.91 -19.19
CA ALA A 276 27.00 -4.58 -18.71
C ALA A 276 27.58 -4.33 -17.31
N ARG A 277 27.77 -3.06 -16.96
CA ARG A 277 28.04 -2.65 -15.58
C ARG A 277 26.71 -2.57 -14.82
N VAL A 278 26.53 -3.44 -13.83
CA VAL A 278 25.25 -3.60 -13.13
C VAL A 278 25.41 -3.21 -11.66
N THR A 279 24.50 -2.36 -11.18
CA THR A 279 24.33 -2.10 -9.75
C THR A 279 22.99 -2.62 -9.24
N TYR A 280 22.82 -2.68 -7.91
CA TYR A 280 21.62 -3.22 -7.28
C TYR A 280 20.91 -2.22 -6.36
N HIS A 281 19.61 -2.04 -6.58
CA HIS A 281 18.71 -1.40 -5.63
C HIS A 281 18.11 -2.46 -4.70
N ASP A 282 18.45 -2.36 -3.41
CA ASP A 282 17.83 -3.17 -2.36
C ASP A 282 16.38 -2.72 -2.09
N PRO A 283 15.35 -3.52 -2.44
CA PRO A 283 13.97 -3.21 -2.08
C PRO A 283 13.84 -3.25 -0.56
N CYS A 284 13.31 -2.19 0.05
CA CYS A 284 13.27 -2.09 1.51
C CYS A 284 12.58 -3.29 2.20
N HIS A 285 11.48 -3.79 1.64
CA HIS A 285 10.78 -4.95 2.18
C HIS A 285 11.57 -6.27 2.07
N LEU A 286 12.51 -6.39 1.12
CA LEU A 286 13.37 -7.58 1.00
C LEU A 286 14.61 -7.44 1.90
N GLY A 287 15.27 -6.29 1.81
CA GLY A 287 16.43 -5.94 2.60
C GLY A 287 16.09 -5.66 4.07
N ARG A 288 15.80 -4.41 4.43
CA ARG A 288 15.64 -4.01 5.84
C ARG A 288 14.60 -4.82 6.63
N HIS A 289 13.49 -5.18 6.00
CA HIS A 289 12.39 -5.84 6.71
C HIS A 289 12.56 -7.36 6.80
N SER A 290 13.30 -7.99 5.88
CA SER A 290 13.42 -9.46 5.82
C SER A 290 14.87 -9.96 5.82
N ARG A 291 15.84 -9.04 5.85
CA ARG A 291 17.29 -9.28 5.92
C ARG A 291 17.86 -10.12 4.76
N VAL A 292 17.21 -10.08 3.60
CA VAL A 292 17.66 -10.74 2.37
C VAL A 292 18.48 -9.74 1.55
N TYR A 293 19.80 -9.86 1.63
CA TYR A 293 20.74 -8.95 0.97
C TYR A 293 21.71 -9.65 0.03
N GLU A 294 22.22 -10.82 0.42
CA GLU A 294 23.30 -11.47 -0.32
C GLU A 294 22.77 -12.33 -1.46
N GLU A 295 21.59 -12.92 -1.33
CA GLU A 295 21.02 -13.79 -2.37
C GLU A 295 20.84 -13.07 -3.73
N PRO A 296 20.26 -11.85 -3.81
CA PRO A 296 20.24 -11.08 -5.06
C PRO A 296 21.63 -10.80 -5.63
N ARG A 297 22.63 -10.53 -4.77
CA ARG A 297 24.01 -10.22 -5.17
C ARG A 297 24.75 -11.45 -5.67
N ASN A 298 24.59 -12.58 -5.00
CA ASN A 298 25.16 -13.87 -5.39
C ASN A 298 24.65 -14.27 -6.78
N VAL A 299 23.34 -14.09 -7.02
CA VAL A 299 22.73 -14.32 -8.33
C VAL A 299 23.39 -13.45 -9.40
N LEU A 300 23.48 -12.13 -9.20
CA LEU A 300 24.07 -11.21 -10.18
C LEU A 300 25.56 -11.50 -10.44
N LYS A 301 26.35 -11.72 -9.38
CA LYS A 301 27.79 -12.03 -9.48
C LYS A 301 28.08 -13.36 -10.16
N LYS A 302 27.11 -14.27 -10.23
CA LYS A 302 27.28 -15.56 -10.91
C LYS A 302 27.11 -15.46 -12.43
N ILE A 303 26.51 -14.39 -12.92
CA ILE A 303 26.26 -14.19 -14.34
C ILE A 303 27.53 -13.71 -15.03
N LYS A 304 27.97 -14.44 -16.06
CA LYS A 304 29.14 -14.08 -16.85
C LYS A 304 28.88 -12.79 -17.64
N GLY A 305 29.86 -11.90 -17.72
CA GLY A 305 29.77 -10.61 -18.41
C GLY A 305 29.34 -9.44 -17.53
N ILE A 306 28.74 -9.70 -16.36
CA ILE A 306 28.35 -8.62 -15.43
C ILE A 306 29.59 -8.07 -14.73
N ASP A 307 29.82 -6.77 -14.89
CA ASP A 307 30.69 -5.97 -14.02
C ASP A 307 29.83 -5.40 -12.88
N PHE A 308 29.82 -6.09 -11.73
CA PHE A 308 28.96 -5.73 -10.61
C PHE A 308 29.59 -4.63 -9.74
N VAL A 309 28.87 -3.51 -9.56
CA VAL A 309 29.28 -2.40 -8.70
C VAL A 309 28.20 -2.05 -7.68
N GLU A 310 28.59 -1.79 -6.43
CA GLU A 310 27.68 -1.29 -5.39
C GLU A 310 27.63 0.23 -5.40
N MET A 311 26.43 0.79 -5.23
CA MET A 311 26.27 2.19 -4.82
C MET A 311 26.74 2.38 -3.38
N GLU A 312 27.19 3.58 -3.02
CA GLU A 312 27.57 3.93 -1.64
C GLU A 312 26.47 3.54 -0.63
N LYS A 313 25.23 3.89 -0.95
CA LYS A 313 24.04 3.56 -0.16
C LYS A 313 23.46 2.24 -0.63
N ASN A 314 23.89 1.14 -0.02
CA ASN A 314 23.40 -0.21 -0.29
C ASN A 314 22.95 -0.91 1.01
N ARG A 315 22.39 -2.11 0.90
CA ARG A 315 21.91 -2.94 2.01
C ARG A 315 20.95 -2.19 2.95
N ASP A 316 21.23 -2.17 4.24
CA ASP A 316 20.48 -1.49 5.29
C ASP A 316 20.52 0.04 5.16
N HIS A 317 21.52 0.58 4.46
CA HIS A 317 21.63 2.01 4.15
C HIS A 317 21.04 2.41 2.78
N SER A 318 20.47 1.47 2.02
CA SER A 318 19.93 1.72 0.66
C SER A 318 18.82 2.77 0.61
N ARG A 319 18.91 3.80 -0.24
CA ARG A 319 17.80 4.77 -0.35
C ARG A 319 16.50 4.10 -0.77
N CYS A 320 15.38 4.62 -0.27
CA CYS A 320 14.06 4.13 -0.67
C CYS A 320 13.81 4.44 -2.16
N CYS A 321 13.10 3.55 -2.88
CA CYS A 321 12.62 3.88 -4.23
C CYS A 321 11.48 4.91 -4.24
N GLY A 322 10.86 5.20 -3.09
CA GLY A 322 9.76 6.16 -2.94
C GLY A 322 8.33 5.58 -3.03
N ALA A 323 8.18 4.31 -3.43
CA ALA A 323 6.85 3.81 -3.83
C ALA A 323 5.95 3.32 -2.67
N GLY A 324 6.57 2.72 -1.64
CA GLY A 324 5.88 1.94 -0.59
C GLY A 324 5.01 2.75 0.38
N GLY A 325 4.41 2.07 1.36
CA GLY A 325 3.73 2.73 2.48
C GLY A 325 2.41 3.44 2.16
N GLY A 326 1.85 3.23 0.97
CA GLY A 326 0.74 4.05 0.44
C GLY A 326 1.18 5.43 -0.06
N TYR A 327 2.49 5.70 -0.09
CA TYR A 327 3.05 7.00 -0.42
C TYR A 327 2.87 7.34 -1.89
N LYS A 328 3.16 6.41 -2.82
CA LYS A 328 3.01 6.68 -4.26
C LYS A 328 1.58 7.02 -4.68
N SER A 329 0.58 6.36 -4.10
CA SER A 329 -0.82 6.62 -4.45
C SER A 329 -1.32 7.96 -3.92
N ALA A 330 -0.77 8.46 -2.81
CA ALA A 330 -1.15 9.76 -2.23
C ALA A 330 -0.27 10.92 -2.70
N PHE A 331 1.02 10.67 -2.94
CA PHE A 331 2.05 11.68 -3.18
C PHE A 331 2.98 11.24 -4.32
N ASN A 332 2.40 11.01 -5.51
CA ASN A 332 3.13 10.42 -6.64
C ASN A 332 4.36 11.23 -7.06
N ASP A 333 4.26 12.56 -7.12
CA ASP A 333 5.38 13.41 -7.54
C ASP A 333 6.59 13.30 -6.60
N PHE A 334 6.33 13.26 -5.29
CA PHE A 334 7.35 13.02 -4.28
C PHE A 334 7.94 11.62 -4.39
N ALA A 335 7.11 10.60 -4.66
CA ALA A 335 7.60 9.24 -4.88
C ALA A 335 8.53 9.17 -6.10
N VAL A 336 8.22 9.88 -7.18
CA VAL A 336 9.05 9.91 -8.39
C VAL A 336 10.33 10.72 -8.18
N ASN A 337 10.29 11.82 -7.41
CA ASN A 337 11.49 12.56 -7.01
C ASN A 337 12.48 11.68 -6.24
N ILE A 338 11.99 10.95 -5.23
CA ILE A 338 12.81 10.03 -4.44
C ILE A 338 13.45 8.96 -5.35
N ALA A 339 12.69 8.44 -6.32
CA ALA A 339 13.22 7.49 -7.30
C ALA A 339 14.31 8.11 -8.18
N ALA A 340 14.14 9.35 -8.64
CA ALA A 340 15.12 10.05 -9.46
C ALA A 340 16.46 10.24 -8.73
N GLU A 341 16.43 10.58 -7.44
CA GLU A 341 17.66 10.64 -6.62
C GLU A 341 18.35 9.28 -6.49
N ARG A 342 17.59 8.18 -6.41
CA ARG A 342 18.18 6.84 -6.43
C ARG A 342 18.79 6.46 -7.79
N ILE A 343 18.26 6.99 -8.89
CA ILE A 343 18.87 6.79 -10.21
C ILE A 343 20.22 7.52 -10.29
N LYS A 344 20.32 8.73 -9.74
CA LYS A 344 21.61 9.45 -9.66
C LYS A 344 22.67 8.68 -8.90
N ASP A 345 22.33 8.02 -7.78
CA ASP A 345 23.27 7.13 -7.07
C ASP A 345 23.88 6.06 -8.01
N ALA A 346 23.07 5.51 -8.92
CA ALA A 346 23.52 4.50 -9.87
C ALA A 346 24.39 5.10 -10.98
N GLU A 347 24.11 6.34 -11.39
CA GLU A 347 24.93 7.08 -12.35
C GLU A 347 26.31 7.43 -11.77
N GLU A 348 26.38 7.79 -10.48
CA GLU A 348 27.62 8.11 -9.78
C GLU A 348 28.64 6.95 -9.79
N VAL A 349 28.17 5.71 -9.81
CA VAL A 349 29.02 4.52 -9.90
C VAL A 349 29.24 4.02 -11.33
N GLY A 350 28.74 4.76 -12.32
CA GLY A 350 28.86 4.48 -13.75
C GLY A 350 28.08 3.24 -14.19
N ALA A 351 26.99 2.88 -13.52
CA ALA A 351 26.24 1.69 -13.90
C ALA A 351 25.41 1.89 -15.18
N ASP A 352 25.40 0.90 -16.06
CA ASP A 352 24.51 0.85 -17.23
C ASP A 352 23.09 0.40 -16.83
N VAL A 353 23.02 -0.46 -15.81
CA VAL A 353 21.79 -1.10 -15.34
C VAL A 353 21.68 -0.99 -13.82
N ILE A 354 20.52 -0.55 -13.34
CA ILE A 354 20.10 -0.71 -11.96
C ILE A 354 19.13 -1.89 -11.87
N ALA A 355 19.63 -3.00 -11.33
CA ALA A 355 18.83 -4.19 -11.06
C ALA A 355 18.07 -4.04 -9.73
N THR A 356 16.88 -4.61 -9.63
CA THR A 356 16.10 -4.71 -8.39
C THR A 356 15.37 -6.05 -8.37
N ALA A 357 14.74 -6.41 -7.25
CA ALA A 357 13.98 -7.65 -7.12
C ALA A 357 12.56 -7.35 -6.59
N CYS A 358 11.87 -6.44 -7.28
CA CYS A 358 10.54 -5.98 -6.89
C CYS A 358 9.87 -5.22 -8.04
N PRO A 359 8.75 -5.72 -8.59
CA PRO A 359 7.98 -5.07 -9.64
C PRO A 359 7.57 -3.63 -9.31
N PHE A 360 7.27 -3.34 -8.04
CA PHE A 360 6.85 -2.00 -7.64
C PHE A 360 8.02 -1.03 -7.56
N CYS A 361 9.22 -1.51 -7.24
CA CYS A 361 10.45 -0.72 -7.33
C CYS A 361 10.80 -0.45 -8.79
N VAL A 362 10.74 -1.46 -9.68
CA VAL A 362 10.93 -1.30 -11.13
C VAL A 362 10.01 -0.20 -11.66
N LEU A 363 8.71 -0.26 -11.31
CA LEU A 363 7.72 0.71 -11.76
C LEU A 363 8.10 2.15 -11.38
N ASN A 364 8.49 2.37 -10.13
CA ASN A 364 8.80 3.72 -9.67
C ASN A 364 10.20 4.21 -10.09
N LEU A 365 11.19 3.32 -10.13
CA LEU A 365 12.54 3.63 -10.61
C LEU A 365 12.54 3.94 -12.11
N LYS A 366 11.75 3.24 -12.94
CA LYS A 366 11.56 3.61 -14.36
C LYS A 366 10.99 5.03 -14.50
N ALA A 367 10.02 5.41 -13.66
CA ALA A 367 9.50 6.78 -13.63
C ALA A 367 10.55 7.80 -13.15
N GLY A 368 11.36 7.44 -12.16
CA GLY A 368 12.48 8.26 -11.67
C GLY A 368 13.55 8.48 -12.75
N ALA A 369 13.93 7.43 -13.47
CA ALA A 369 14.91 7.49 -14.56
C ALA A 369 14.43 8.40 -15.69
N LYS A 370 13.15 8.25 -16.09
CA LYS A 370 12.51 9.15 -17.06
C LYS A 370 12.54 10.61 -16.58
N LYS A 371 12.21 10.86 -15.30
CA LYS A 371 12.23 12.21 -14.73
C LYS A 371 13.63 12.82 -14.69
N ALA A 372 14.66 12.01 -14.41
CA ALA A 372 16.05 12.45 -14.37
C ALA A 372 16.67 12.65 -15.78
N GLY A 373 16.00 12.21 -16.86
CA GLY A 373 16.61 12.15 -18.18
C GLY A 373 17.74 11.12 -18.28
N SER A 374 17.77 10.16 -17.35
CA SER A 374 18.83 9.16 -17.25
C SER A 374 18.71 8.11 -18.35
N LYS A 375 19.87 7.62 -18.81
CA LYS A 375 19.98 6.50 -19.76
C LYS A 375 20.09 5.14 -19.08
N ILE A 376 20.18 5.10 -17.74
CA ILE A 376 20.30 3.85 -16.99
C ILE A 376 19.05 2.98 -17.23
N LYS A 377 19.30 1.70 -17.54
CA LYS A 377 18.23 0.72 -17.68
C LYS A 377 17.82 0.22 -16.30
N VAL A 378 16.54 0.36 -15.98
CA VAL A 378 15.95 -0.19 -14.75
C VAL A 378 15.37 -1.57 -15.06
N MET A 379 15.89 -2.62 -14.42
CA MET A 379 15.49 -4.01 -14.69
C MET A 379 15.22 -4.77 -13.39
N ASP A 380 14.30 -5.73 -13.44
CA ASP A 380 14.23 -6.78 -12.43
C ASP A 380 15.32 -7.84 -12.67
N ILE A 381 15.82 -8.46 -11.61
CA ILE A 381 16.79 -9.56 -11.71
C ILE A 381 16.24 -10.71 -12.58
N SER A 382 14.92 -10.96 -12.59
CA SER A 382 14.34 -12.00 -13.45
C SER A 382 14.49 -11.68 -14.94
N GLU A 383 14.46 -10.41 -15.35
CA GLU A 383 14.65 -10.01 -16.75
C GLU A 383 16.09 -10.30 -17.23
N ILE A 384 17.07 -10.04 -16.36
CA ILE A 384 18.49 -10.34 -16.63
C ILE A 384 18.68 -11.86 -16.70
N LEU A 385 18.13 -12.60 -15.73
CA LEU A 385 18.21 -14.05 -15.69
C LEU A 385 17.54 -14.73 -16.90
N LEU A 386 16.45 -14.17 -17.42
CA LEU A 386 15.73 -14.73 -18.56
C LEU A 386 16.60 -14.75 -19.81
N GLN A 387 17.42 -13.71 -20.02
CA GLN A 387 18.35 -13.59 -21.15
C GLN A 387 19.49 -14.60 -21.05
N VAL A 388 20.06 -14.75 -19.85
CA VAL A 388 21.23 -15.62 -19.65
C VAL A 388 20.87 -17.11 -19.56
N THR A 389 19.63 -17.43 -19.19
CA THR A 389 19.14 -18.81 -19.12
C THR A 389 18.51 -19.30 -20.42
N GLY A 390 18.38 -18.44 -21.43
CA GLY A 390 17.82 -18.80 -22.74
C GLY A 390 18.66 -19.84 -23.49
N PRO A 391 18.17 -20.37 -24.62
CA PRO A 391 19.00 -21.13 -25.55
C PRO A 391 20.26 -20.34 -25.90
N LYS A 392 21.39 -21.02 -26.16
CA LYS A 392 22.63 -20.36 -26.54
C LYS A 392 22.40 -19.50 -27.78
N VAL A 393 22.63 -18.20 -27.66
CA VAL A 393 22.67 -17.30 -28.81
C VAL A 393 24.04 -17.49 -29.46
N GLU A 394 24.09 -18.09 -30.64
CA GLU A 394 25.33 -18.13 -31.42
C GLU A 394 25.76 -16.68 -31.72
N ALA A 395 27.01 -16.35 -31.42
CA ALA A 395 27.57 -15.04 -31.74
C ALA A 395 27.38 -14.75 -33.24
N PRO A 396 27.09 -13.51 -33.65
CA PRO A 396 27.06 -13.17 -35.07
C PRO A 396 28.42 -13.53 -35.68
N LYS A 397 28.44 -14.46 -36.65
CA LYS A 397 29.65 -14.76 -37.43
C LYS A 397 30.03 -13.50 -38.19
N GLU A 398 31.29 -13.10 -38.08
CA GLU A 398 31.91 -12.01 -38.84
C GLU A 398 31.46 -12.04 -40.31
N GLU A 399 31.05 -10.89 -40.82
CA GLU A 399 30.82 -10.69 -42.26
C GLU A 399 32.14 -10.93 -43.02
N PRO A 400 32.13 -11.73 -44.09
CA PRO A 400 33.34 -12.02 -44.84
C PRO A 400 33.76 -10.80 -45.66
N LYS A 401 35.01 -10.38 -45.49
CA LYS A 401 35.70 -9.46 -46.41
C LYS A 401 35.74 -10.10 -47.80
N VAL A 402 35.20 -9.42 -48.80
CA VAL A 402 35.29 -9.81 -50.21
C VAL A 402 36.52 -9.15 -50.83
N GLU A 403 37.44 -9.98 -51.37
CA GLU A 403 38.57 -9.56 -52.19
C GLU A 403 38.11 -9.15 -53.61
N ALA A 404 38.82 -8.19 -54.19
CA ALA A 404 38.52 -7.56 -55.47
C ALA A 404 38.68 -8.51 -56.68
N ALA A 405 37.80 -8.34 -57.67
CA ALA A 405 37.84 -8.93 -59.00
C ALA A 405 37.89 -7.81 -60.09
N PRO A 406 38.27 -8.12 -61.34
CA PRO A 406 39.11 -7.27 -62.18
C PRO A 406 38.40 -6.15 -62.94
N ALA A 407 39.21 -5.22 -63.45
CA ALA A 407 38.82 -3.98 -64.12
C ALA A 407 37.91 -4.18 -65.34
N VAL A 408 36.81 -3.40 -65.36
CA VAL A 408 35.81 -3.32 -66.43
C VAL A 408 36.13 -2.17 -67.39
N ASP A 409 35.71 -2.33 -68.63
CA ASP A 409 35.91 -1.44 -69.79
C ASP A 409 35.56 0.03 -69.50
N ALA A 410 36.40 0.95 -69.99
CA ALA A 410 36.29 2.39 -69.78
C ALA A 410 35.04 3.00 -70.44
N GLU A 411 34.49 2.38 -71.48
CA GLU A 411 33.28 2.87 -72.17
C GLU A 411 32.00 2.53 -71.39
N GLU A 412 31.98 1.37 -70.71
CA GLU A 412 30.88 0.95 -69.82
C GLU A 412 30.91 1.76 -68.50
N LEU A 413 32.10 2.09 -68.00
CA LEU A 413 32.29 2.94 -66.82
C LEU A 413 31.76 4.37 -67.02
N ALA A 414 31.89 4.95 -68.21
CA ALA A 414 31.38 6.29 -68.51
C ALA A 414 29.85 6.35 -68.54
N LYS A 415 29.22 5.29 -69.06
CA LYS A 415 27.75 5.16 -69.13
C LYS A 415 27.14 4.96 -67.74
N VAL A 416 27.73 4.06 -66.94
CA VAL A 416 27.33 3.81 -65.56
C VAL A 416 27.54 5.05 -64.67
N LYS A 417 28.60 5.84 -64.90
CA LYS A 417 28.85 7.06 -64.14
C LYS A 417 27.82 8.15 -64.43
N THR A 418 27.35 8.24 -65.68
CA THR A 418 26.31 9.19 -66.08
C THR A 418 24.94 8.78 -65.51
N GLU A 419 24.62 7.48 -65.53
CA GLU A 419 23.40 6.94 -64.92
C GLU A 419 23.43 7.04 -63.38
N LEU A 420 24.59 6.89 -62.75
CA LEU A 420 24.78 7.05 -61.30
C LEU A 420 24.63 8.51 -60.84
N GLU A 421 25.14 9.47 -61.61
CA GLU A 421 24.96 10.90 -61.32
C GLU A 421 23.48 11.31 -61.47
N ALA A 422 22.79 10.80 -62.50
CA ALA A 422 21.35 11.00 -62.66
C ALA A 422 20.54 10.34 -61.53
N ALA A 423 20.91 9.13 -61.11
CA ALA A 423 20.26 8.43 -60.00
C ALA A 423 20.53 9.11 -58.64
N LYS A 424 21.72 9.68 -58.42
CA LYS A 424 22.04 10.48 -57.23
C LYS A 424 21.24 11.78 -57.19
N ALA A 425 21.14 12.49 -58.31
CA ALA A 425 20.32 13.69 -58.38
C ALA A 425 18.82 13.41 -58.13
N ALA A 426 18.32 12.28 -58.65
CA ALA A 426 16.96 11.81 -58.38
C ALA A 426 16.77 11.40 -56.91
N ALA A 427 17.75 10.73 -56.31
CA ALA A 427 17.73 10.37 -54.89
C ALA A 427 17.81 11.59 -53.96
N ASP A 428 18.60 12.61 -54.30
CA ASP A 428 18.70 13.84 -53.52
C ASP A 428 17.42 14.68 -53.63
N THR A 429 16.77 14.68 -54.80
CA THR A 429 15.44 15.30 -54.99
C THR A 429 14.38 14.56 -54.17
N ALA A 430 14.34 13.23 -54.26
CA ALA A 430 13.40 12.39 -53.48
C ALA A 430 13.65 12.51 -51.96
N LYS A 431 14.89 12.67 -51.52
CA LYS A 431 15.24 12.89 -50.12
C LYS A 431 14.76 14.26 -49.64
N THR A 432 14.88 15.29 -50.48
CA THR A 432 14.39 16.64 -50.16
C THR A 432 12.86 16.66 -50.08
N GLU A 433 12.17 16.00 -51.00
CA GLU A 433 10.72 15.83 -50.97
C GLU A 433 10.23 15.01 -49.77
N LEU A 434 10.98 13.97 -49.39
CA LEU A 434 10.69 13.16 -48.20
C LEU A 434 10.85 13.96 -46.90
N GLU A 435 11.89 14.78 -46.78
CA GLU A 435 12.07 15.65 -45.61
C GLU A 435 11.01 16.76 -45.55
N ALA A 436 10.62 17.33 -46.69
CA ALA A 436 9.49 18.27 -46.76
C ALA A 436 8.15 17.61 -46.38
N ALA A 437 7.91 16.37 -46.83
CA ALA A 437 6.72 15.60 -46.48
C ALA A 437 6.70 15.20 -44.99
N LYS A 438 7.85 14.88 -44.40
CA LYS A 438 7.98 14.63 -42.95
C LYS A 438 7.70 15.89 -42.13
N ALA A 439 8.24 17.04 -42.55
CA ALA A 439 7.97 18.31 -41.87
C ALA A 439 6.49 18.71 -41.96
N ALA A 440 5.85 18.48 -43.11
CA ALA A 440 4.40 18.69 -43.28
C ALA A 440 3.57 17.70 -42.44
N ALA A 441 3.99 16.44 -42.35
CA ALA A 441 3.35 15.43 -41.51
C ALA A 441 3.51 15.72 -40.01
N GLU A 442 4.67 16.22 -39.57
CA GLU A 442 4.90 16.65 -38.18
C GLU A 442 4.08 17.91 -37.83
N ALA A 443 3.97 18.87 -38.76
CA ALA A 443 3.09 20.03 -38.60
C ALA A 443 1.61 19.60 -38.50
N ALA A 444 1.15 18.71 -39.38
CA ALA A 444 -0.21 18.19 -39.34
C ALA A 444 -0.47 17.30 -38.10
N GLN A 445 0.53 16.55 -37.61
CA GLN A 445 0.43 15.79 -36.36
C GLN A 445 0.38 16.71 -35.14
N LYS A 446 1.07 17.84 -35.19
CA LYS A 446 1.01 18.87 -34.14
C LYS A 446 -0.36 19.55 -34.14
N GLU A 447 -0.88 19.97 -35.29
CA GLU A 447 -2.24 20.51 -35.39
C GLU A 447 -3.31 19.50 -34.98
N LEU A 448 -3.13 18.21 -35.30
CA LEU A 448 -4.01 17.13 -34.85
C LEU A 448 -3.87 16.85 -33.34
N ALA A 449 -2.69 17.03 -32.76
CA ALA A 449 -2.45 16.87 -31.32
C ALA A 449 -3.06 18.04 -30.54
N ASP A 450 -2.94 19.26 -31.05
CA ASP A 450 -3.53 20.46 -30.46
C ASP A 450 -5.07 20.39 -30.55
N ALA A 451 -5.64 20.01 -31.70
CA ALA A 451 -7.09 19.79 -31.85
C ALA A 451 -7.62 18.62 -30.98
N LYS A 452 -6.82 17.58 -30.73
CA LYS A 452 -7.16 16.49 -29.79
C LYS A 452 -7.03 16.89 -28.33
N ALA A 453 -6.11 17.80 -28.01
CA ALA A 453 -5.95 18.36 -26.67
C ALA A 453 -7.14 19.26 -26.31
N ASP A 454 -7.59 20.11 -27.24
CA ASP A 454 -8.78 20.96 -27.04
C ASP A 454 -10.07 20.14 -26.95
N ALA A 455 -10.25 19.13 -27.82
CA ALA A 455 -11.37 18.19 -27.72
C ALA A 455 -11.32 17.32 -26.46
N GLY A 456 -10.12 16.99 -25.97
CA GLY A 456 -9.89 16.28 -24.72
C GLY A 456 -10.21 17.12 -23.49
N ALA A 457 -9.86 18.40 -23.50
CA ALA A 457 -10.18 19.36 -22.45
C ALA A 457 -11.70 19.59 -22.37
N ALA A 458 -12.37 19.84 -23.50
CA ALA A 458 -13.83 19.98 -23.54
C ALA A 458 -14.57 18.69 -23.12
N LYS A 459 -14.05 17.51 -23.48
CA LYS A 459 -14.63 16.23 -23.06
C LYS A 459 -14.42 15.95 -21.57
N ALA A 460 -13.25 16.30 -21.03
CA ALA A 460 -12.97 16.19 -19.59
C ALA A 460 -13.83 17.17 -18.77
N GLU A 461 -14.07 18.37 -19.29
CA GLU A 461 -14.94 19.37 -18.66
C GLU A 461 -16.42 18.93 -18.70
N ILE A 462 -16.89 18.36 -19.81
CA ILE A 462 -18.23 17.76 -19.91
C ILE A 462 -18.37 16.52 -19.01
N GLU A 463 -17.34 15.69 -18.88
CA GLU A 463 -17.37 14.51 -18.01
C GLU A 463 -17.32 14.89 -16.51
N ASP A 464 -16.56 15.93 -16.16
CA ASP A 464 -16.54 16.53 -14.82
C ASP A 464 -17.90 17.18 -14.48
N LEU A 465 -18.51 17.92 -15.41
CA LEU A 465 -19.84 18.49 -15.25
C LEU A 465 -20.92 17.42 -15.12
N ASN A 466 -20.89 16.36 -15.92
CA ASN A 466 -21.83 15.24 -15.81
C ASN A 466 -21.66 14.45 -14.50
N THR A 467 -20.43 14.34 -14.00
CA THR A 467 -20.15 13.71 -12.70
C THR A 467 -20.70 14.56 -11.56
N LYS A 468 -20.49 15.88 -11.62
CA LYS A 468 -21.06 16.83 -10.66
C LYS A 468 -22.59 16.84 -10.70
N PHE A 469 -23.20 16.72 -11.88
CA PHE A 469 -24.65 16.65 -12.03
C PHE A 469 -25.24 15.39 -11.38
N LYS A 470 -24.64 14.21 -11.63
CA LYS A 470 -25.05 12.96 -10.95
C LYS A 470 -24.88 13.01 -9.44
N GLN A 471 -23.78 13.59 -8.96
CA GLN A 471 -23.57 13.76 -7.53
C GLN A 471 -24.62 14.70 -6.91
N ALA A 472 -25.02 15.75 -7.62
CA ALA A 472 -26.09 16.63 -7.17
C ALA A 472 -27.47 15.92 -7.14
N GLU A 473 -27.76 15.06 -8.11
CA GLU A 473 -28.99 14.24 -8.12
C GLU A 473 -29.02 13.22 -6.97
N GLU A 474 -27.89 12.57 -6.67
CA GLU A 474 -27.78 11.63 -5.54
C GLU A 474 -27.94 12.35 -4.19
N ILE A 475 -27.30 13.52 -4.02
CA ILE A 475 -27.44 14.35 -2.81
C ILE A 475 -28.88 14.83 -2.63
N LEU A 476 -29.56 15.21 -3.72
CA LEU A 476 -30.96 15.64 -3.67
C LEU A 476 -31.87 14.48 -3.25
N ALA A 477 -31.68 13.28 -3.82
CA ALA A 477 -32.46 12.10 -3.46
C ALA A 477 -32.21 11.65 -1.99
N GLU A 478 -30.96 11.73 -1.50
CA GLU A 478 -30.65 11.45 -0.09
C GLU A 478 -31.29 12.49 0.85
N ALA A 479 -31.30 13.76 0.47
CA ALA A 479 -31.92 14.83 1.24
C ALA A 479 -33.45 14.68 1.30
N GLU A 480 -34.10 14.35 0.18
CA GLU A 480 -35.54 14.08 0.11
C GLU A 480 -35.92 12.87 0.98
N ALA A 481 -35.16 11.77 0.91
CA ALA A 481 -35.38 10.60 1.75
C ALA A 481 -35.16 10.88 3.24
N ALA A 482 -34.19 11.73 3.59
CA ALA A 482 -33.95 12.15 4.97
C ALA A 482 -35.06 13.07 5.50
N ILE A 483 -35.61 13.94 4.66
CA ILE A 483 -36.78 14.78 5.00
C ILE A 483 -38.00 13.88 5.24
N ASP A 484 -38.31 12.95 4.33
CA ASP A 484 -39.41 12.00 4.48
C ASP A 484 -39.29 11.15 5.76
N GLN A 485 -38.07 10.72 6.10
CA GLN A 485 -37.83 9.97 7.33
C GLN A 485 -37.97 10.86 8.56
N ALA A 486 -37.46 12.10 8.52
CA ALA A 486 -37.61 13.05 9.62
C ALA A 486 -39.08 13.42 9.86
N GLU A 487 -39.90 13.57 8.81
CA GLU A 487 -41.34 13.81 8.94
C GLU A 487 -42.05 12.63 9.61
N LYS A 488 -41.71 11.39 9.22
CA LYS A 488 -42.23 10.18 9.88
C LYS A 488 -41.79 10.06 11.34
N ASP A 489 -40.53 10.39 11.63
CA ASP A 489 -39.99 10.35 12.99
C ASP A 489 -40.62 11.44 13.87
N VAL A 490 -40.94 12.62 13.31
CA VAL A 490 -41.66 13.68 14.00
C VAL A 490 -43.10 13.26 14.33
N GLU A 491 -43.81 12.61 13.41
CA GLU A 491 -45.16 12.10 13.67
C GLU A 491 -45.15 10.93 14.68
N ALA A 492 -44.17 10.03 14.61
CA ALA A 492 -43.97 8.98 15.61
C ALA A 492 -43.65 9.55 16.99
N ALA A 493 -42.78 10.56 17.07
CA ALA A 493 -42.44 11.23 18.32
C ALA A 493 -43.62 12.01 18.92
N LYS A 494 -44.51 12.60 18.10
CA LYS A 494 -45.76 13.21 18.57
C LYS A 494 -46.72 12.17 19.15
N ALA A 495 -46.84 11.00 18.51
CA ALA A 495 -47.65 9.89 19.01
C ALA A 495 -47.10 9.33 20.34
N ASP A 496 -45.78 9.15 20.42
CA ASP A 496 -45.10 8.69 21.64
C ASP A 496 -45.19 9.71 22.78
N ALA A 497 -45.08 11.02 22.48
CA ALA A 497 -45.26 12.09 23.47
C ALA A 497 -46.71 12.13 24.01
N ALA A 498 -47.71 11.92 23.15
CA ALA A 498 -49.10 11.81 23.56
C ALA A 498 -49.35 10.57 24.45
N ALA A 499 -48.75 9.42 24.11
CA ALA A 499 -48.84 8.20 24.90
C ALA A 499 -48.10 8.31 26.25
N CYS A 500 -46.94 8.98 26.28
CA CYS A 500 -46.20 9.27 27.51
C CYS A 500 -46.96 10.24 28.42
N LYS A 501 -47.62 11.25 27.85
CA LYS A 501 -48.47 12.18 28.61
C LYS A 501 -49.66 11.45 29.25
N ALA A 502 -50.35 10.59 28.49
CA ALA A 502 -51.45 9.79 29.02
C ALA A 502 -51.01 8.81 30.12
N LYS A 503 -49.83 8.18 29.97
CA LYS A 503 -49.24 7.31 31.00
C LYS A 503 -48.81 8.08 32.25
N ALA A 504 -48.26 9.29 32.09
CA ALA A 504 -47.90 10.15 33.21
C ALA A 504 -49.13 10.64 33.99
N GLU A 505 -50.20 11.03 33.29
CA GLU A 505 -51.46 11.43 33.92
C GLU A 505 -52.14 10.28 34.68
N GLN A 506 -52.07 9.05 34.16
CA GLN A 506 -52.56 7.86 34.88
C GLN A 506 -51.68 7.54 36.09
N PHE A 507 -50.36 7.57 35.95
CA PHE A 507 -49.43 7.33 37.05
C PHE A 507 -49.62 8.33 38.20
N TYR A 508 -49.87 9.61 37.90
CA TYR A 508 -50.16 10.61 38.94
C TYR A 508 -51.46 10.30 39.70
N LYS A 509 -52.53 9.86 39.01
CA LYS A 509 -53.78 9.46 39.67
C LYS A 509 -53.60 8.24 40.57
N ASP A 510 -52.80 7.26 40.12
CA ASP A 510 -52.55 6.05 40.90
C ASP A 510 -51.72 6.37 42.17
N VAL A 511 -50.78 7.31 42.08
CA VAL A 511 -50.01 7.80 43.24
C VAL A 511 -50.91 8.58 44.22
N GLU A 512 -51.80 9.44 43.73
CA GLU A 512 -52.75 10.16 44.60
C GLU A 512 -53.68 9.20 45.36
N ALA A 513 -54.16 8.14 44.71
CA ALA A 513 -54.98 7.12 45.36
C ALA A 513 -54.21 6.36 46.46
N LEU A 514 -52.95 5.97 46.18
CA LEU A 514 -52.10 5.31 47.17
C LEU A 514 -51.74 6.21 48.36
N CYS A 515 -51.54 7.51 48.12
CA CYS A 515 -51.32 8.46 49.21
C CYS A 515 -52.56 8.59 50.11
N ALA A 516 -53.77 8.62 49.55
CA ALA A 516 -55.00 8.66 50.34
C ALA A 516 -55.18 7.40 51.19
N GLU A 517 -54.91 6.22 50.63
CA GLU A 517 -54.94 4.95 51.37
C GLU A 517 -53.89 4.91 52.50
N ALA A 518 -52.70 5.47 52.26
CA ALA A 518 -51.65 5.56 53.27
C ALA A 518 -52.05 6.51 54.42
N ASP A 519 -52.68 7.64 54.11
CA ASP A 519 -53.17 8.60 55.12
C ASP A 519 -54.25 7.97 56.02
N ASP A 520 -55.16 7.17 55.45
CA ASP A 520 -56.17 6.42 56.22
C ASP A 520 -55.54 5.39 57.16
N VAL A 521 -54.49 4.70 56.71
CA VAL A 521 -53.74 3.72 57.53
C VAL A 521 -52.97 4.42 58.65
N ILE A 522 -52.35 5.57 58.36
CA ILE A 522 -51.65 6.39 59.37
C ILE A 522 -52.65 6.87 60.43
N ALA A 523 -53.79 7.42 60.03
CA ALA A 523 -54.83 7.87 60.96
C ALA A 523 -55.36 6.75 61.86
N ALA A 524 -55.52 5.53 61.32
CA ALA A 524 -55.91 4.37 62.11
C ALA A 524 -54.83 3.94 63.12
N LYS A 525 -53.55 4.03 62.73
CA LYS A 525 -52.42 3.69 63.60
C LYS A 525 -52.20 4.73 64.71
N ASP A 526 -52.37 6.01 64.40
CA ASP A 526 -52.29 7.08 65.40
C ASP A 526 -53.37 6.93 66.47
N LYS A 527 -54.58 6.50 66.08
CA LYS A 527 -55.64 6.18 67.03
C LYS A 527 -55.28 5.01 67.95
N GLU A 528 -54.70 3.94 67.39
CA GLU A 528 -54.25 2.76 68.16
C GLU A 528 -53.12 3.13 69.14
N ILE A 529 -52.21 4.02 68.74
CA ILE A 529 -51.14 4.54 69.59
C ILE A 529 -51.73 5.37 70.73
N ALA A 530 -52.67 6.28 70.45
CA ALA A 530 -53.31 7.10 71.47
C ALA A 530 -54.07 6.26 72.53
N GLU A 531 -54.72 5.17 72.12
CA GLU A 531 -55.37 4.23 73.04
C GLU A 531 -54.36 3.49 73.94
N LYS A 532 -53.21 3.08 73.39
CA LYS A 532 -52.13 2.45 74.15
C LYS A 532 -51.45 3.42 75.10
N ASP A 533 -51.19 4.64 74.68
CA ASP A 533 -50.61 5.68 75.54
C ASP A 533 -51.51 6.00 76.72
N LYS A 534 -52.83 6.04 76.49
CA LYS A 534 -53.81 6.17 77.58
C LYS A 534 -53.76 4.99 78.54
N ALA A 535 -53.73 3.76 78.04
CA ALA A 535 -53.61 2.57 78.90
C ALA A 535 -52.30 2.54 79.72
N ILE A 536 -51.19 3.00 79.14
CA ILE A 536 -49.92 3.16 79.85
C ILE A 536 -50.02 4.23 80.93
N ALA A 537 -50.68 5.36 80.66
CA ALA A 537 -50.90 6.42 81.63
C ALA A 537 -51.77 5.94 82.81
N ASP A 538 -52.86 5.21 82.52
CA ASP A 538 -53.74 4.64 83.54
C ASP A 538 -52.99 3.61 84.40
N ALA A 539 -52.20 2.71 83.79
CA ALA A 539 -51.38 1.74 84.52
C ALA A 539 -50.30 2.39 85.39
N LYS A 540 -49.71 3.51 84.95
CA LYS A 540 -48.77 4.30 85.76
C LYS A 540 -49.48 4.92 86.96
N ALA A 541 -50.67 5.47 86.78
CA ALA A 541 -51.46 6.04 87.87
C ALA A 541 -51.84 4.98 88.92
N ASP A 542 -52.23 3.79 88.48
CA ASP A 542 -52.52 2.65 89.37
C ASP A 542 -51.28 2.18 90.13
N ALA A 543 -50.12 2.10 89.45
CA ALA A 543 -48.85 1.76 90.10
C ALA A 543 -48.45 2.81 91.15
N GLU A 544 -48.57 4.11 90.84
CA GLU A 544 -48.31 5.20 91.80
C GLU A 544 -49.25 5.15 93.02
N LYS A 545 -50.51 4.76 92.81
CA LYS A 545 -51.48 4.58 93.89
C LYS A 545 -51.09 3.39 94.78
N PHE A 546 -50.75 2.24 94.18
CA PHE A 546 -50.28 1.07 94.92
C PHE A 546 -49.02 1.40 95.74
N TYR A 547 -48.06 2.14 95.17
CA TYR A 547 -46.84 2.57 95.87
C TYR A 547 -47.10 3.53 97.04
N LYS A 548 -48.23 4.23 97.08
CA LYS A 548 -48.62 5.09 98.21
C LYS A 548 -49.36 4.33 99.31
N ASP A 549 -50.01 3.21 98.95
CA ASP A 549 -50.78 2.38 99.88
C ASP A 549 -49.91 1.33 100.62
N VAL A 550 -48.71 1.04 100.09
CA VAL A 550 -47.62 0.26 100.74
C VAL A 550 -46.73 1.18 101.55
#